data_AF-A0A8T4M5F6-F1
#
_entry.id   AF-A0A8T4M5F6-F1
#
_cell.length_a   1.000
_cell.length_b   1.000
_cell.length_c   1.000
_cell.angle_alpha   90.00
_cell.angle_beta   90.00
_cell.angle_gamma   90.00
#
_symmetry.space_group_name_H-M   'P 1'
#
loop_
_entity.id
_entity.type
_entity.pdbx_description
1 polymer ?
#
loop_
_entity_poly.entity_id
_entity_poly.type
_entity_poly.pdbx_seq_one_letter_code
_entity_poly.pdbx_strand_id
1 'polypeptide(L)'
;MMWFIIGVIGIIVLVFWINSYQNKYQSFQGNVFNIIVMGLIIFVIISSGYVYLNGDFTIKSFNDFSIFARTYFSWLASFFTNAKGVAGYVINQNWVGNITNVTKSKA
;
A
#
# COMPACT_ATOMS: atom_id res chain seq x y z
N MET A 1 -24.37 -0.74 -1.21
CA MET A 1 -23.48 0.40 -0.89
C MET A 1 -23.33 0.60 0.62
N MET A 2 -24.42 0.76 1.39
CA MET A 2 -24.35 1.01 2.84
C MET A 2 -23.69 -0.13 3.65
N TRP A 3 -23.97 -1.40 3.32
CA TRP A 3 -23.37 -2.57 3.97
C TRP A 3 -21.86 -2.70 3.78
N PHE A 4 -21.35 -2.30 2.61
CA PHE A 4 -19.92 -2.28 2.34
C PHE A 4 -19.22 -1.22 3.20
N ILE A 5 -19.81 -0.03 3.30
CA ILE A 5 -19.31 1.06 4.15
C ILE A 5 -19.28 0.63 5.62
N ILE A 6 -20.35 -0.01 6.10
CA ILE A 6 -20.41 -0.53 7.47
C ILE A 6 -19.34 -1.60 7.71
N GLY A 7 -19.11 -2.50 6.74
CA GLY A 7 -18.05 -3.51 6.82
C GLY A 7 -16.65 -2.89 6.90
N VAL A 8 -16.37 -1.88 6.07
CA VAL A 8 -15.10 -1.14 6.08
C VAL A 8 -14.88 -0.41 7.41
N ILE A 9 -15.90 0.29 7.92
CA ILE A 9 -15.86 0.97 9.21
C ILE A 9 -15.64 -0.04 10.35
N GLY A 10 -16.33 -1.19 10.30
CA GLY A 10 -16.16 -2.27 11.27
C GLY A 10 -14.74 -2.80 11.33
N ILE A 11 -14.10 -3.02 10.18
CA ILE A 11 -12.69 -3.44 10.09
C ILE A 11 -11.76 -2.38 10.70
N ILE A 12 -11.98 -1.09 10.40
CA ILE A 12 -11.17 0.00 10.96
C ILE A 12 -11.28 0.02 12.49
N VAL A 13 -12.49 -0.09 13.04
CA VAL A 13 -12.73 -0.09 14.50
C VAL A 13 -12.08 -1.30 15.15
N LEU A 14 -12.19 -2.48 14.54
CA LEU A 14 -11.64 -3.73 15.07
C LEU A 14 -10.10 -3.68 15.12
N VAL A 15 -9.47 -3.10 14.09
CA VAL A 15 -8.02 -2.87 14.04
C VAL A 15 -7.59 -1.85 15.09
N PHE A 16 -8.33 -0.74 15.24
CA PHE A 16 -8.05 0.26 16.25
C PHE A 16 -8.17 -0.31 17.68
N TRP A 17 -9.14 -1.20 17.89
CA TRP A 17 -9.34 -1.90 19.15
C TRP A 17 -8.20 -2.87 19.47
N ILE A 18 -7.76 -3.68 18.51
CA ILE A 18 -6.60 -4.57 18.67
C ILE A 18 -5.33 -3.77 18.97
N ASN A 19 -5.07 -2.69 18.24
CA ASN A 19 -3.90 -1.82 18.46
C ASN A 19 -3.94 -1.15 19.84
N SER A 20 -5.12 -0.69 20.27
CA SER A 20 -5.32 -0.12 21.61
C SER A 20 -5.05 -1.14 22.72
N TYR A 21 -5.43 -2.40 22.50
CA TYR A 21 -5.18 -3.49 23.45
C TYR A 21 -3.69 -3.85 23.54
N GLN A 22 -2.97 -3.89 22.41
CA GLN A 22 -1.55 -4.24 22.36
C GLN A 22 -0.62 -3.14 22.90
N ASN A 23 -0.96 -1.86 22.70
CA ASN A 23 -0.17 -0.72 23.21
C ASN A 23 -0.05 -0.68 24.74
N LYS A 24 -0.93 -1.40 25.46
CA LYS A 24 -0.88 -1.48 26.93
C LYS A 24 0.22 -2.42 27.45
N TYR A 25 0.81 -3.26 26.58
CA TYR A 25 1.66 -4.38 26.99
C TYR A 25 3.07 -4.41 26.37
N GLN A 26 3.40 -3.60 25.34
CA GLN A 26 4.73 -3.66 24.72
C GLN A 26 5.41 -2.28 24.62
N SER A 27 6.63 -2.21 25.14
CA SER A 27 7.53 -1.07 25.02
C SER A 27 7.87 -0.78 23.56
N PHE A 28 7.95 0.51 23.21
CA PHE A 28 8.42 1.21 22.00
C PHE A 28 8.56 0.50 20.63
N GLN A 29 8.98 -0.77 20.52
CA GLN A 29 9.04 -1.53 19.26
C GLN A 29 7.65 -1.87 18.69
N GLY A 30 6.62 -2.02 19.54
CA GLY A 30 5.23 -2.21 19.09
C GLY A 30 4.69 -1.03 18.27
N ASN A 31 5.21 0.18 18.48
CA ASN A 31 4.68 1.39 17.84
C ASN A 31 4.94 1.42 16.33
N VAL A 32 6.12 0.98 15.86
CA VAL A 32 6.47 1.00 14.43
C VAL A 32 5.68 -0.07 13.67
N PHE A 33 5.57 -1.27 14.23
CA PHE A 33 4.76 -2.34 13.64
C PHE A 33 3.29 -1.90 13.50
N ASN A 34 2.73 -1.28 14.54
CA ASN A 34 1.35 -0.77 14.51
C ASN A 34 1.15 0.32 13.44
N ILE A 35 2.12 1.22 13.25
CA ILE A 35 2.08 2.23 12.18
C ILE A 35 2.11 1.57 10.80
N ILE A 36 2.99 0.58 10.59
CA ILE A 36 3.09 -0.14 9.32
C ILE A 36 1.78 -0.87 9.02
N VAL A 37 1.23 -1.58 9.99
CA VAL A 37 -0.05 -2.30 9.84
C VAL A 37 -1.20 -1.34 9.56
N MET A 38 -1.29 -0.22 10.28
CA MET A 38 -2.29 0.82 10.03
C MET A 38 -2.16 1.37 8.60
N GLY A 39 -0.93 1.66 8.17
CA GLY A 39 -0.64 2.12 6.81
C GLY A 39 -1.05 1.11 5.75
N LEU A 40 -0.76 -0.19 5.96
CA LEU A 40 -1.16 -1.26 5.07
C LEU A 40 -2.68 -1.39 4.95
N ILE A 41 -3.42 -1.25 6.06
CA ILE A 41 -4.87 -1.34 6.05
C ILE A 41 -5.49 -0.15 5.31
N ILE A 42 -5.02 1.06 5.59
CA ILE A 42 -5.45 2.26 4.86
C ILE A 42 -5.15 2.10 3.37
N PHE A 43 -3.97 1.60 3.02
CA PHE A 43 -3.59 1.30 1.64
C PHE A 43 -4.54 0.30 1.00
N VAL A 44 -4.87 -0.81 1.66
CA VAL A 44 -5.81 -1.83 1.13
C VAL A 44 -7.20 -1.24 0.93
N ILE A 45 -7.72 -0.43 1.85
CA ILE A 45 -9.05 0.18 1.73
C ILE A 45 -9.10 1.15 0.55
N ILE A 46 -8.13 2.06 0.46
CA ILE A 46 -8.06 3.07 -0.62
C ILE A 46 -7.88 2.38 -1.98
N SER A 47 -6.94 1.44 -2.08
CA SER A 47 -6.69 0.71 -3.33
C SER A 47 -7.89 -0.14 -3.75
N SER A 48 -8.56 -0.82 -2.81
CA SER A 48 -9.78 -1.58 -3.10
C SER A 48 -10.90 -0.67 -3.59
N GLY A 49 -11.06 0.51 -2.98
CA GLY A 49 -12.00 1.54 -3.44
C GLY A 49 -11.69 2.02 -4.85
N TYR A 50 -10.41 2.26 -5.16
CA TYR A 50 -9.96 2.63 -6.51
C TYR A 50 -10.30 1.55 -7.54
N VAL A 51 -9.99 0.27 -7.27
CA VAL A 51 -10.33 -0.82 -8.20
C VAL A 51 -11.84 -0.98 -8.35
N TYR A 52 -12.59 -0.85 -7.27
CA TYR A 52 -14.04 -0.95 -7.29
C TYR A 52 -14.68 0.14 -8.16
N LEU A 53 -14.24 1.40 -8.00
CA LEU A 53 -14.78 2.55 -8.73
C LEU A 53 -14.39 2.55 -10.21
N ASN A 54 -13.21 2.04 -10.57
CA ASN A 54 -12.75 2.01 -11.97
C ASN A 54 -13.15 0.73 -12.73
N GLY A 55 -13.54 -0.33 -12.01
CA GLY A 55 -13.86 -1.62 -12.60
C GLY A 55 -15.34 -1.87 -12.87
N ASP A 56 -16.20 -0.87 -12.67
CA ASP A 56 -17.67 -0.96 -12.80
C ASP A 56 -18.27 -2.19 -12.08
N PHE A 57 -17.68 -2.58 -10.95
CA PHE A 57 -18.11 -3.75 -10.20
C PHE A 57 -19.39 -3.48 -9.43
N THR A 58 -20.35 -4.42 -9.52
CA THR A 58 -21.51 -4.44 -8.64
C THR A 58 -21.47 -5.71 -7.79
N ILE A 59 -21.07 -5.59 -6.53
CA ILE A 59 -20.99 -6.75 -5.62
C ILE A 59 -22.41 -7.03 -5.08
N LYS A 60 -23.12 -7.97 -5.71
CA LYS A 60 -24.46 -8.42 -5.28
C LYS A 60 -24.49 -9.86 -4.80
N SER A 61 -23.50 -10.66 -5.19
CA SER A 61 -23.38 -12.07 -4.86
C SER A 61 -21.95 -12.45 -4.44
N PHE A 62 -21.81 -13.63 -3.84
CA PHE A 62 -20.50 -14.19 -3.51
C PHE A 62 -19.62 -14.41 -4.76
N ASN A 63 -20.24 -14.72 -5.91
CA ASN A 63 -19.53 -14.86 -7.18
C ASN A 63 -18.91 -13.53 -7.61
N ASP A 64 -19.66 -12.42 -7.49
CA ASP A 64 -19.17 -11.08 -7.82
C ASP A 64 -18.02 -10.65 -6.91
N PHE A 65 -18.06 -11.05 -5.63
CA PHE A 65 -16.94 -10.83 -4.71
C PHE A 65 -15.67 -11.58 -5.14
N SER A 66 -15.81 -12.83 -5.60
CA SER A 66 -14.67 -13.61 -6.08
C SER A 66 -14.02 -12.99 -7.33
N ILE A 67 -14.85 -12.44 -8.23
CA ILE A 67 -14.40 -11.73 -9.44
C ILE A 67 -13.68 -10.43 -9.04
N PHE A 68 -14.27 -9.66 -8.13
CA PHE A 68 -13.64 -8.44 -7.59
C PHE A 68 -12.28 -8.75 -6.95
N ALA A 69 -12.20 -9.79 -6.10
CA ALA A 69 -10.96 -10.17 -5.44
C ALA A 69 -9.86 -10.54 -6.45
N ARG A 70 -10.18 -11.33 -7.48
CA ARG A 70 -9.23 -11.67 -8.55
C ARG A 70 -8.74 -10.42 -9.27
N THR A 71 -9.65 -9.50 -9.60
CA THR A 71 -9.28 -8.23 -10.25
C THR A 71 -8.39 -7.38 -9.35
N TYR A 72 -8.73 -7.26 -8.07
CA TYR A 72 -7.94 -6.52 -7.09
C TYR A 72 -6.51 -7.07 -6.98
N PHE A 73 -6.34 -8.39 -6.84
CA PHE A 73 -5.02 -9.01 -6.76
C PHE A 73 -4.24 -8.90 -8.08
N SER A 74 -4.92 -8.95 -9.23
CA SER A 74 -4.29 -8.71 -10.54
C SER A 74 -3.78 -7.27 -10.66
N TRP A 75 -4.57 -6.29 -10.22
CA TRP A 75 -4.15 -4.89 -10.16
C TRP A 75 -2.97 -4.71 -9.20
N LEU A 76 -3.02 -5.33 -8.03
CA LEU A 76 -1.96 -5.25 -7.02
C LEU A 76 -0.64 -5.85 -7.54
N ALA A 77 -0.70 -6.99 -8.22
CA ALA A 77 0.47 -7.61 -8.85
C ALA A 77 1.08 -6.70 -9.94
N SER A 78 0.23 -6.05 -10.73
CA SER A 78 0.65 -5.08 -11.75
C SER A 78 1.31 -3.86 -11.12
N PHE A 79 0.75 -3.34 -10.03
CA PHE A 79 1.32 -2.25 -9.24
C PHE A 79 2.74 -2.58 -8.76
N PHE A 80 2.96 -3.75 -8.16
CA PHE A 80 4.30 -4.15 -7.71
C PHE A 80 5.28 -4.41 -8.86
N THR A 81 4.80 -4.86 -10.02
CA THR A 81 5.63 -5.02 -11.21
C THR A 81 6.13 -3.67 -11.72
N ASN A 82 5.27 -2.66 -11.75
CA ASN A 82 5.66 -1.29 -12.09
C ASN A 82 6.58 -0.67 -11.02
N ALA A 83 6.30 -0.91 -9.74
CA ALA A 83 7.14 -0.44 -8.64
C ALA A 83 8.56 -1.02 -8.70
N LYS A 84 8.73 -2.29 -9.12
CA LYS A 84 10.05 -2.88 -9.38
C LYS A 84 10.81 -2.13 -10.49
N GLY A 85 10.12 -1.67 -11.53
CA GLY A 85 10.72 -0.85 -12.57
C GLY A 85 11.29 0.46 -12.02
N VAL A 86 10.53 1.15 -11.16
CA VAL A 86 10.98 2.38 -10.49
C VAL A 86 12.13 2.09 -9.53
N ALA A 87 12.03 1.06 -8.71
CA ALA A 87 13.08 0.67 -7.77
C ALA A 87 14.38 0.28 -8.50
N GLY A 88 14.29 -0.47 -9.60
CA GLY A 88 15.43 -0.83 -10.45
C GLY A 88 16.07 0.38 -11.10
N TYR A 89 15.27 1.34 -11.58
CA TYR A 89 15.79 2.61 -12.10
C TYR A 89 16.55 3.41 -11.04
N VAL A 90 16.02 3.51 -9.82
CA VAL A 90 16.66 4.18 -8.69
C VAL A 90 17.95 3.48 -8.29
N ILE A 91 18.01 2.15 -8.25
CA ILE A 91 19.23 1.41 -7.89
C ILE A 91 20.31 1.59 -8.97
N ASN A 92 19.93 1.61 -10.24
CA ASN A 92 20.85 1.78 -11.37
C ASN A 92 21.28 3.24 -11.60
N GLN A 93 20.72 4.19 -10.86
CA GLN A 93 21.19 5.57 -10.88
C GLN A 93 22.53 5.68 -10.15
N ASN A 94 23.48 6.39 -10.78
CA ASN A 94 24.79 6.62 -10.19
C ASN A 94 24.68 7.80 -9.21
N TRP A 95 24.31 7.48 -7.96
CA TRP A 95 24.11 8.48 -6.88
C TRP A 95 25.39 9.20 -6.47
N VAL A 96 26.54 8.64 -6.85
CA VAL A 96 27.84 9.29 -6.73
C VAL A 96 27.94 10.23 -7.93
N GLY A 97 27.58 11.50 -7.71
CA GLY A 97 27.49 12.53 -8.74
C GLY A 97 28.68 12.52 -9.70
N ASN A 98 28.40 12.84 -10.98
CA ASN A 98 29.39 12.98 -12.03
C ASN A 98 30.50 13.93 -11.56
N ILE A 99 31.60 13.37 -11.09
CA ILE A 99 32.81 14.11 -10.75
C ILE A 99 33.41 14.50 -12.10
N THR A 100 32.87 15.54 -12.73
CA THR A 100 33.58 16.24 -13.79
C THR A 100 34.87 16.74 -13.16
N ASN A 101 35.94 15.96 -13.35
CA ASN A 101 37.30 16.40 -13.10
C ASN A 101 37.51 17.63 -13.97
N VAL A 102 37.31 18.81 -13.38
CA VAL A 102 37.79 20.07 -13.94
C VAL A 102 39.30 20.01 -13.79
N THR A 103 39.96 19.26 -14.67
CA THR A 103 41.40 19.37 -14.87
C THR A 103 41.66 20.82 -15.17
N LYS A 104 42.16 21.54 -14.16
CA LYS A 104 42.62 22.92 -14.29
C LYS A 104 43.63 22.94 -15.44
N SER A 105 43.19 23.45 -16.58
CA SER A 105 44.08 23.92 -17.64
C SER A 105 44.94 25.02 -17.01
N LYS A 106 46.15 24.66 -16.59
CA LYS A 106 47.17 25.63 -16.24
C LYS A 106 47.52 26.38 -17.55
N ALA A 107 47.08 27.63 -17.63
CA ALA A 107 47.65 28.63 -18.53
C ALA A 107 48.92 29.18 -17.89
#